data_AF-A0ABD1CH15-F1
#
_entry.id   AF-A0ABD1CH15-F1
#
_cell.length_a   1.000
_cell.length_b   1.000
_cell.length_c   1.000
_cell.angle_alpha   90.00
_cell.angle_beta   90.00
_cell.angle_gamma   90.00
#
_symmetry.space_group_name_H-M   'P 1'
#
loop_
_entity.id
_entity.type
_entity.pdbx_description
1 polymer ?
#
loop_
_entity_poly.entity_id
_entity_poly.type
_entity_poly.pdbx_seq_one_letter_code
_entity_poly.pdbx_strand_id
1 'polypeptide(L)'
;MRQIQDHILRPALEERTEDFEEMGKALITGMWSFNPFLNYDAFLFLTARLTGVPGYHYWTEEHPSVGCETKYQKFSRYTRFVLYFLILIHEIGLKYTIVRLYLNSQMVLSRFLITYFPFLAIPKFGFRNSYVRILK
;
A
#
# COMPACT_ATOMS: atom_id res chain seq x y z
N MET A 1 -18.49 -8.52 3.42
CA MET A 1 -17.28 -8.07 2.69
C MET A 1 -17.39 -8.24 1.17
N ARG A 2 -17.80 -9.41 0.64
CA ARG A 2 -17.88 -9.64 -0.83
C ARG A 2 -18.77 -8.63 -1.59
N GLN A 3 -19.94 -8.28 -1.06
CA GLN A 3 -20.83 -7.31 -1.71
C GLN A 3 -20.21 -5.91 -1.88
N ILE A 4 -19.46 -5.41 -0.88
CA ILE A 4 -18.78 -4.11 -0.97
C ILE A 4 -17.63 -4.16 -1.98
N GLN A 5 -16.91 -5.28 -1.99
CA GLN A 5 -15.83 -5.52 -2.94
C GLN A 5 -16.34 -5.49 -4.38
N ASP A 6 -17.41 -6.21 -4.67
CA ASP A 6 -17.92 -6.36 -6.04
C ASP A 6 -18.70 -5.12 -6.51
N HIS A 7 -19.44 -4.44 -5.63
CA HIS A 7 -20.29 -3.30 -6.02
C HIS A 7 -19.61 -1.93 -5.92
N ILE A 8 -18.54 -1.78 -5.13
CA ILE A 8 -17.92 -0.47 -4.86
C ILE A 8 -16.44 -0.48 -5.20
N LEU A 9 -15.67 -1.41 -4.64
CA LEU A 9 -14.21 -1.38 -4.79
C LEU A 9 -13.75 -1.76 -6.20
N ARG A 10 -14.32 -2.83 -6.77
CA ARG A 10 -13.99 -3.29 -8.12
C ARG A 10 -14.29 -2.24 -9.19
N PRO A 11 -15.50 -1.65 -9.28
CA PRO A 11 -15.77 -0.63 -10.30
C PRO A 11 -14.89 0.60 -10.13
N ALA A 12 -14.65 1.07 -8.89
CA ALA A 12 -13.76 2.21 -8.64
C ALA A 12 -12.30 1.95 -9.10
N LEU A 13 -11.80 0.73 -8.93
CA LEU A 13 -10.44 0.34 -9.32
C LEU A 13 -10.30 0.06 -10.83
N GLU A 14 -11.41 -0.24 -11.51
CA GLU A 14 -11.49 -0.41 -12.96
C GLU A 14 -11.61 0.93 -13.69
N GLU A 15 -12.53 1.79 -13.24
CA GLU A 15 -12.81 3.10 -13.85
C GLU A 15 -11.67 4.08 -13.62
N ARG A 16 -11.06 4.09 -12.42
CA ARG A 16 -9.97 4.98 -12.01
C ARG A 16 -10.23 6.44 -12.40
N THR A 17 -11.31 7.01 -11.86
CA THR A 17 -11.62 8.42 -12.04
C THR A 17 -10.43 9.31 -11.63
N GLU A 18 -10.33 10.50 -12.22
CA GLU A 18 -9.25 11.45 -11.93
C GLU A 18 -9.20 11.78 -10.43
N ASP A 19 -10.36 12.06 -9.82
CA ASP A 19 -10.52 12.30 -8.38
C ASP A 19 -10.01 11.13 -7.53
N PHE A 20 -10.26 9.89 -7.97
CA PHE A 20 -9.78 8.69 -7.27
C PHE A 20 -8.25 8.62 -7.30
N GLU A 21 -7.64 8.89 -8.44
CA GLU A 21 -6.18 8.91 -8.54
C GLU A 21 -5.56 10.05 -7.74
N GLU A 22 -6.13 11.24 -7.80
CA GLU A 22 -5.63 12.41 -7.06
C GLU A 22 -5.71 12.16 -5.55
N MET A 23 -6.87 11.76 -5.06
CA MET A 23 -7.08 11.49 -3.64
C MET A 23 -6.24 10.30 -3.16
N GLY A 24 -6.12 9.24 -3.96
CA GLY A 24 -5.27 8.09 -3.65
C GLY A 24 -3.80 8.46 -3.54
N LYS A 25 -3.28 9.26 -4.49
CA LYS A 25 -1.91 9.78 -4.44
C LYS A 25 -1.70 10.68 -3.24
N ALA A 26 -2.63 11.59 -2.95
CA ALA A 26 -2.56 12.49 -1.81
C ALA A 26 -2.54 11.72 -0.47
N LEU A 27 -3.37 10.68 -0.33
CA LEU A 27 -3.46 9.87 0.88
C LEU A 27 -2.18 9.07 1.13
N ILE A 28 -1.69 8.35 0.10
CA ILE A 28 -0.46 7.57 0.22
C ILE A 28 0.76 8.47 0.47
N THR A 29 0.82 9.63 -0.20
CA THR A 29 1.88 10.62 -0.01
C THR A 29 1.81 11.25 1.38
N GLY A 30 0.61 11.48 1.92
CA GLY A 30 0.40 11.95 3.29
C GLY A 30 0.91 10.93 4.32
N MET A 31 0.62 9.65 4.07
CA MET A 31 1.09 8.54 4.92
C MET A 31 2.59 8.24 4.78
N TRP A 32 3.31 8.84 3.84
CA TRP A 32 4.75 8.61 3.68
C TRP A 32 5.54 8.93 4.97
N SER A 33 5.11 9.94 5.73
CA SER A 33 5.71 10.26 7.05
C SER A 33 5.43 9.20 8.12
N PHE A 34 4.49 8.28 7.88
CA PHE A 34 4.21 7.12 8.73
C PHE A 34 5.04 5.91 8.30
N ASN A 35 5.15 5.67 6.99
CA ASN A 35 5.93 4.57 6.43
C ASN A 35 6.56 4.99 5.08
N PRO A 36 7.89 5.16 5.01
CA PRO A 36 8.57 5.62 3.80
C PRO A 36 8.58 4.59 2.66
N PHE A 37 8.20 3.34 2.93
CA PHE A 37 8.04 2.29 1.92
C PHE A 37 6.69 2.34 1.21
N LEU A 38 5.81 3.29 1.56
CA LEU A 38 4.54 3.48 0.87
C LEU A 38 4.75 4.05 -0.53
N ASN A 39 4.27 3.32 -1.52
CA ASN A 39 4.28 3.72 -2.93
C ASN A 39 2.89 3.53 -3.53
N TYR A 40 2.33 4.59 -4.11
CA TYR A 40 0.96 4.59 -4.62
C TYR A 40 0.72 3.46 -5.63
N ASP A 41 1.60 3.31 -6.63
CA ASP A 41 1.44 2.32 -7.69
C ASP A 41 1.49 0.88 -7.16
N ALA A 42 2.41 0.61 -6.22
CA ALA A 42 2.54 -0.71 -5.61
C ALA A 42 1.31 -1.08 -4.75
N PHE A 43 0.81 -0.13 -3.96
CA PHE A 43 -0.37 -0.34 -3.11
C PHE A 43 -1.66 -0.44 -3.92
N LEU A 44 -1.80 0.36 -4.98
CA LEU A 44 -2.93 0.29 -5.90
C LEU A 44 -2.93 -1.04 -6.64
N PHE A 45 -1.76 -1.52 -7.07
CA PHE A 45 -1.62 -2.83 -7.70
C PHE A 45 -2.04 -3.95 -6.75
N LEU A 46 -1.55 -3.96 -5.51
CA LEU A 46 -1.94 -4.96 -4.52
C LEU A 46 -3.46 -4.90 -4.24
N THR A 47 -4.02 -3.70 -4.10
CA THR A 47 -5.45 -3.53 -3.81
C THR A 47 -6.32 -4.05 -4.95
N ALA A 48 -5.95 -3.76 -6.21
CA ALA A 48 -6.61 -4.30 -7.39
C ALA A 48 -6.49 -5.84 -7.48
N ARG A 49 -5.32 -6.38 -7.13
CA ARG A 49 -5.10 -7.83 -7.02
C ARG A 49 -6.01 -8.49 -5.97
N LEU A 50 -6.07 -7.93 -4.76
CA LEU A 50 -6.88 -8.46 -3.65
C LEU A 50 -8.39 -8.36 -3.92
N THR A 51 -8.81 -7.36 -4.69
CA THR A 51 -10.22 -7.19 -5.09
C THR A 51 -10.62 -8.06 -6.29
N GLY A 52 -9.64 -8.70 -6.94
CA GLY A 52 -9.86 -9.61 -8.07
C GLY A 52 -10.11 -8.89 -9.40
N VAL A 53 -9.58 -7.67 -9.58
CA VAL A 53 -9.65 -6.94 -10.84
C VAL A 53 -8.81 -7.68 -11.90
N PRO A 54 -9.34 -7.93 -13.10
CA PRO A 54 -8.62 -8.65 -14.14
C PRO A 54 -7.34 -7.91 -14.57
N GLY A 55 -6.24 -8.66 -14.76
CA GLY A 55 -4.95 -8.12 -15.22
C GLY A 55 -3.97 -7.70 -14.12
N TYR A 56 -4.30 -7.90 -12.84
CA TYR A 56 -3.42 -7.64 -11.69
C TYR A 56 -2.79 -8.93 -11.13
N HIS A 57 -2.11 -9.66 -12.00
CA HIS A 57 -1.41 -10.90 -11.65
C HIS A 57 0.09 -10.65 -11.47
N TYR A 58 0.68 -11.35 -10.50
CA TYR A 58 2.10 -11.24 -10.16
C TYR A 58 2.83 -12.56 -10.37
N TRP A 59 2.24 -13.68 -9.94
CA TRP A 59 2.82 -15.01 -10.14
C TRP A 59 2.47 -15.57 -11.49
N THR A 60 3.44 -16.21 -12.14
CA THR A 60 3.29 -16.85 -13.45
C THR A 60 2.16 -17.88 -13.49
N GLU A 61 1.88 -18.55 -12.37
CA GLU A 61 0.84 -19.59 -12.25
C GLU A 61 -0.59 -19.03 -12.29
N GLU A 62 -0.76 -17.74 -11.97
CA GLU A 62 -2.07 -17.07 -11.98
C GLU A 62 -2.43 -16.50 -13.35
N HIS A 63 -1.54 -16.62 -14.34
CA HIS A 63 -1.77 -16.05 -15.67
C HIS A 63 -2.82 -16.87 -16.43
N PRO A 64 -3.93 -16.24 -16.88
CA PRO A 64 -4.91 -16.91 -17.71
C PRO A 64 -4.40 -17.21 -19.13
N SER A 65 -3.27 -16.61 -19.56
CA SER A 65 -2.70 -16.81 -20.90
C SER A 65 -1.20 -16.44 -20.98
N VAL A 66 -0.44 -17.21 -21.76
CA VAL A 66 0.98 -16.97 -22.07
C VAL A 66 1.08 -15.74 -22.97
N GLY A 67 1.49 -14.59 -22.42
CA GLY A 67 1.71 -13.35 -23.19
C GLY A 67 0.85 -12.14 -22.79
N CYS A 68 0.03 -12.22 -21.74
CA CYS A 68 -0.69 -11.04 -21.25
C CYS A 68 0.29 -10.06 -20.57
N GLU A 69 0.41 -8.83 -21.08
CA GLU A 69 1.26 -7.80 -20.48
C GLU A 69 0.76 -7.44 -19.08
N THR A 70 1.61 -7.64 -18.07
CA THR A 70 1.27 -7.31 -16.69
C THR A 70 1.56 -5.84 -16.39
N LYS A 71 0.62 -5.18 -15.70
CA LYS A 71 0.75 -3.75 -15.38
C LYS A 71 2.00 -3.43 -14.55
N TYR A 72 2.50 -4.37 -13.74
CA TYR A 72 3.70 -4.16 -12.93
C TYR A 72 4.99 -3.99 -13.75
N GLN A 73 5.04 -4.49 -14.98
CA GLN A 73 6.19 -4.32 -15.87
C GLN A 73 6.38 -2.86 -16.31
N LYS A 74 5.35 -2.02 -16.21
CA LYS A 74 5.48 -0.58 -16.51
C LYS A 74 6.11 0.21 -15.37
N PHE A 75 6.23 -0.38 -14.17
CA PHE A 75 6.72 0.30 -12.98
C PHE A 75 8.25 0.42 -12.92
N SER A 76 8.71 1.47 -12.23
CA SER A 76 10.12 1.68 -11.89
C SER A 76 10.69 0.55 -11.03
N ARG A 77 12.00 0.34 -11.09
CA ARG A 77 12.71 -0.73 -10.34
C ARG A 77 12.43 -0.66 -8.83
N TYR A 78 12.40 0.55 -8.27
CA TYR A 78 12.08 0.75 -6.85
C TYR A 78 10.64 0.31 -6.52
N THR A 79 9.67 0.74 -7.33
CA THR A 79 8.27 0.33 -7.16
C THR A 79 8.09 -1.18 -7.27
N ARG A 80 8.80 -1.83 -8.21
CA ARG A 80 8.78 -3.30 -8.33
C ARG A 80 9.38 -3.99 -7.11
N PHE A 81 10.47 -3.45 -6.56
CA PHE A 81 11.07 -3.94 -5.32
C PHE A 81 10.07 -3.84 -4.15
N VAL A 82 9.46 -2.67 -3.95
CA VAL A 82 8.44 -2.47 -2.92
C VAL A 82 7.26 -3.43 -3.12
N LEU A 83 6.78 -3.58 -4.35
CA LEU A 83 5.68 -4.48 -4.68
C LEU A 83 6.01 -5.95 -4.37
N TYR A 84 7.22 -6.41 -4.70
CA TYR A 84 7.68 -7.77 -4.38
C TYR A 84 7.64 -8.02 -2.88
N PHE A 85 8.21 -7.10 -2.08
CA PHE A 85 8.18 -7.20 -0.61
C PHE A 85 6.76 -7.22 -0.07
N LEU A 86 5.88 -6.37 -0.60
CA LEU A 86 4.50 -6.26 -0.18
C LEU A 86 3.73 -7.58 -0.41
N ILE A 87 3.88 -8.18 -1.59
CA ILE A 87 3.27 -9.47 -1.95
C ILE A 87 3.86 -10.60 -1.10
N LEU A 88 5.18 -10.65 -0.95
CA LEU A 88 5.87 -11.66 -0.15
C LEU A 88 5.41 -11.63 1.31
N ILE A 89 5.31 -10.44 1.90
CA ILE A 89 4.81 -10.28 3.27
C ILE A 89 3.35 -10.74 3.35
N HIS A 90 2.51 -10.32 2.43
CA HIS A 90 1.07 -10.59 2.49
C HIS A 90 0.73 -12.08 2.30
N GLU A 91 1.33 -12.75 1.31
CA GLU A 91 0.96 -14.11 0.93
C GLU A 91 1.75 -15.19 1.69
N ILE A 92 3.01 -14.91 2.02
CA ILE A 92 3.92 -15.86 2.66
C ILE A 92 4.21 -15.43 4.10
N GLY A 93 4.62 -14.17 4.29
CA GLY A 93 5.05 -13.65 5.58
C GLY A 93 3.99 -13.77 6.67
N LEU A 94 2.75 -13.39 6.39
CA LEU A 94 1.64 -13.41 7.36
C LEU A 94 1.31 -14.83 7.86
N LYS A 95 1.71 -15.90 7.17
CA LYS A 95 1.54 -17.27 7.66
C LYS A 95 2.37 -17.51 8.92
N TYR A 96 3.54 -16.88 9.02
CA TYR A 96 4.46 -17.04 10.14
C TYR A 96 4.12 -16.11 11.31
N THR A 97 4.05 -16.66 12.52
CA THR A 97 3.72 -15.91 13.75
C THR A 97 4.76 -14.84 14.07
N ILE A 98 6.04 -15.12 13.82
CA ILE A 98 7.15 -14.17 14.08
C ILE A 98 7.00 -12.91 13.24
N VAL A 99 6.66 -13.06 11.96
CA VAL A 99 6.43 -11.92 11.05
C VAL A 99 5.22 -11.11 11.49
N ARG A 100 4.13 -11.77 11.90
CA ARG A 100 2.95 -11.09 12.46
C ARG A 100 3.30 -10.28 13.72
N LEU A 101 4.05 -10.87 14.65
CA LEU A 101 4.50 -10.18 15.84
C LEU A 101 5.39 -8.98 15.49
N TYR A 102 6.32 -9.15 14.56
CA TYR A 102 7.18 -8.08 14.08
C TYR A 102 6.39 -6.91 13.48
N LEU A 103 5.44 -7.20 12.57
CA LEU A 103 4.60 -6.17 11.94
C LEU A 103 3.69 -5.46 12.97
N ASN A 104 3.16 -6.19 13.95
CA ASN A 104 2.37 -5.60 15.03
C ASN A 104 3.24 -4.71 15.93
N SER A 105 4.45 -5.16 16.29
CA SER A 105 5.41 -4.37 17.06
C SER A 105 5.87 -3.12 16.30
N GLN A 106 6.07 -3.22 14.98
CA GLN A 106 6.33 -2.10 14.10
C GLN A 106 5.20 -1.05 14.17
N MET A 107 3.93 -1.46 14.13
CA MET A 107 2.80 -0.52 14.28
C MET A 107 2.77 0.18 15.63
N VAL A 108 3.08 -0.53 16.72
CA VAL A 108 3.18 0.05 18.07
C VAL A 108 4.34 1.05 18.14
N LEU A 109 5.49 0.69 17.58
CA LEU A 109 6.66 1.57 17.52
C LEU A 109 6.39 2.81 16.68
N SER A 110 5.75 2.68 15.52
CA SER A 110 5.35 3.84 14.70
C SER A 110 4.42 4.78 15.45
N ARG A 111 3.45 4.24 16.21
CA ARG A 111 2.57 5.05 17.07
C ARG A 111 3.37 5.80 18.15
N PHE A 112 4.34 5.13 18.78
CA PHE A 112 5.23 5.76 19.75
C PHE A 112 6.05 6.90 19.11
N LEU A 113 6.69 6.62 17.98
CA LEU A 113 7.51 7.60 17.26
C LEU A 113 6.69 8.83 16.87
N ILE A 114 5.49 8.68 16.33
CA ILE A 114 4.68 9.85 15.93
C ILE A 114 4.22 10.68 17.13
N THR A 115 3.97 10.04 18.27
CA THR A 115 3.50 10.73 19.48
C THR A 115 4.63 11.53 20.13
N TYR A 116 5.85 10.99 20.17
CA TYR A 116 6.95 11.57 20.94
C TYR A 116 8.07 12.18 20.09
N PHE A 117 8.35 11.61 18.92
CA PHE A 117 9.45 11.98 18.04
C PHE A 117 9.04 11.93 16.55
N PRO A 118 8.26 12.91 16.05
CA PRO A 118 7.76 12.90 14.67
C PRO A 118 8.85 13.28 13.64
N PHE A 119 9.96 12.53 13.61
CA PHE A 119 11.17 12.84 12.83
C PHE A 119 10.91 12.93 11.32
N LEU A 120 10.00 12.11 10.78
CA LEU A 120 9.63 12.15 9.35
C LEU A 120 8.62 13.25 9.00
N ALA A 121 7.92 13.80 9.99
CA ALA A 121 6.94 14.87 9.77
C ALA A 121 7.58 16.25 9.87
N ILE A 122 8.61 16.41 10.72
CA ILE A 122 9.36 17.67 10.88
C ILE A 122 9.84 18.26 9.54
N PRO A 123 10.52 17.53 8.63
CA PRO A 123 10.99 18.11 7.38
C PRO A 123 9.85 18.46 6.42
N LYS A 124 8.67 17.84 6.55
CA LYS A 124 7.53 18.04 5.64
C LYS A 124 6.57 19.14 6.10
N PHE A 125 6.31 19.23 7.40
CA PHE A 125 5.31 20.13 7.98
C PHE A 125 5.91 21.20 8.91
N GLY A 126 7.18 21.07 9.27
CA GLY A 126 7.88 21.94 10.23
C GLY A 126 7.73 21.46 11.68
N PHE A 127 8.54 22.05 12.58
CA PHE A 127 8.58 21.65 14.00
C PHE A 127 7.25 21.86 14.73
N ARG A 128 6.57 23.00 14.55
CA ARG A 128 5.33 23.28 15.29
C ARG A 128 4.13 22.43 14.84
N ASN A 129 4.03 22.17 13.54
CA ASN A 129 2.90 21.44 12.96
C ASN A 129 3.12 19.92 12.89
N SER A 130 4.29 19.41 13.31
CA SER A 130 4.56 17.97 13.35
C SER A 130 4.10 17.31 14.64
N TYR A 131 4.02 18.05 15.75
CA TYR A 131 3.48 17.57 17.02
C TYR A 131 1.96 17.70 17.06
N VAL A 132 1.28 16.84 16.30
CA VAL A 132 -0.18 16.76 16.28
C VAL A 132 -0.62 15.44 16.88
N ARG A 133 -1.56 15.49 17.83
CA ARG A 133 -2.14 14.30 18.44
C ARG A 133 -3.25 13.74 17.55
N ILE A 134 -2.86 12.97 16.54
CA ILE A 134 -3.77 12.38 15.53
C ILE A 134 -4.64 11.27 16.14
N LEU A 135 -4.05 10.45 17.03
CA LEU A 135 -4.73 9.34 17.70
C LEU A 135 -4.98 9.73 19.15
N LYS A 136 -6.23 10.07 19.49
CA LYS A 136 -6.59 10.47 20.86
C LYS A 136 -6.74 9.27 21.78
#